data_AF-A0A7X8DM30-F1
#
_entry.id   AF-A0A7X8DM30-F1
#
_cell.length_a   1.000
_cell.length_b   1.000
_cell.length_c   1.000
_cell.angle_alpha   90.00
_cell.angle_beta   90.00
_cell.angle_gamma   90.00
#
_symmetry.space_group_name_H-M   'P 1'
#
loop_
_entity.id
_entity.type
_entity.pdbx_description
1 polymer ?
#
loop_
_entity_poly.entity_id
_entity_poly.type
_entity_poly.pdbx_seq_one_letter_code
_entity_poly.pdbx_strand_id
1 'polypeptide(L)'
;MNNNYCVIMAGGVGSRFWPLSRTTYPKQFIDFLGTGKSLLQMTVSRFEHVCPIENMYIVTNELYYDLVKKQIPQFSDEQIILEPMRRNTAPCIAYANYRIKKRNPDANIVVSPSDHVIFDEISFIEHIKSALSCVENNPWLLTLGIRPTRPDTGYGYIQYDEKN
;
A
#
# COMPACT_ATOMS: atom_id res chain seq x y z
N MET A 1 8.45 4.35 20.80
CA MET A 1 8.54 3.70 19.47
C MET A 1 7.14 3.73 18.87
N ASN A 2 6.97 4.14 17.62
CA ASN A 2 5.66 4.12 16.98
C ASN A 2 5.43 2.71 16.40
N ASN A 3 4.40 2.01 16.87
CA ASN A 3 4.07 0.64 16.45
C ASN A 3 3.34 0.57 15.11
N ASN A 4 3.10 1.71 14.46
CA ASN A 4 2.42 1.75 13.18
C ASN A 4 3.40 1.55 12.01
N TYR A 5 3.02 0.66 11.09
CA TYR A 5 3.76 0.29 9.89
C TYR A 5 2.86 0.38 8.65
N CYS A 6 3.47 0.55 7.49
CA CYS A 6 2.79 0.51 6.21
C CYS A 6 3.45 -0.50 5.27
N VAL A 7 2.64 -1.36 4.66
CA VAL A 7 3.04 -2.26 3.58
C VAL A 7 2.40 -1.78 2.29
N ILE A 8 3.23 -1.35 1.35
CA ILE A 8 2.83 -0.85 0.05
C ILE A 8 3.02 -1.96 -0.99
N MET A 9 1.92 -2.41 -1.61
CA MET A 9 1.94 -3.46 -2.63
C MET A 9 2.18 -2.87 -4.02
N ALA A 10 3.34 -3.18 -4.61
CA ALA A 10 3.84 -2.62 -5.87
C ALA A 10 4.23 -3.69 -6.91
N GLY A 11 3.54 -4.83 -6.92
CA GLY A 11 3.81 -5.94 -7.85
C GLY A 11 2.97 -5.96 -9.14
N GLY A 12 1.96 -5.09 -9.26
CA GLY A 12 1.07 -5.05 -10.42
C GLY A 12 1.76 -4.52 -11.68
N VAL A 13 1.41 -5.04 -12.87
CA VAL A 13 1.85 -4.47 -14.15
C VAL A 13 0.91 -3.37 -14.63
N GLY A 14 -0.40 -3.58 -14.49
CA GLY A 14 -1.38 -2.63 -15.03
C GLY A 14 -1.52 -2.71 -16.55
N SER A 15 -1.72 -3.93 -17.10
CA SER A 15 -1.87 -4.17 -18.54
C SER A 15 -3.00 -3.38 -19.21
N ARG A 16 -4.02 -2.96 -18.44
CA ARG A 16 -5.13 -2.11 -18.92
C ARG A 16 -4.70 -0.68 -19.31
N PHE A 17 -3.51 -0.25 -18.89
CA PHE A 17 -2.96 1.07 -19.23
C PHE A 17 -1.97 1.02 -20.39
N TRP A 18 -1.96 -0.05 -21.19
CA TRP A 18 -1.17 -0.07 -22.42
C TRP A 18 -1.64 1.06 -23.36
N PRO A 19 -0.74 1.81 -24.03
CA PRO A 19 0.72 1.60 -24.13
C PRO A 19 1.55 2.29 -23.04
N LEU A 20 0.93 3.02 -22.12
CA LEU A 20 1.60 3.79 -21.05
C LEU A 20 2.30 2.85 -20.07
N SER A 21 1.61 1.79 -19.64
CA SER A 21 2.21 0.76 -18.79
C SER A 21 2.78 -0.39 -19.61
N ARG A 22 3.99 -0.82 -19.25
CA ARG A 22 4.71 -1.95 -19.85
C ARG A 22 5.21 -2.88 -18.76
N THR A 23 5.54 -4.12 -19.13
CA THR A 23 6.15 -5.07 -18.19
C THR A 23 7.44 -4.51 -17.57
N THR A 24 8.21 -3.73 -18.32
CA THR A 24 9.45 -3.07 -17.87
C THR A 24 9.22 -1.73 -17.15
N TYR A 25 8.04 -1.13 -17.27
CA TYR A 25 7.68 0.10 -16.57
C TYR A 25 6.21 0.08 -16.16
N PRO A 26 5.89 -0.58 -15.03
CA PRO A 26 4.53 -0.73 -14.54
C PRO A 26 3.83 0.58 -14.14
N LYS A 27 2.49 0.51 -14.04
CA LYS A 27 1.63 1.66 -13.76
C LYS A 27 1.99 2.45 -12.50
N GLN A 28 2.41 1.79 -11.43
CA GLN A 28 2.73 2.45 -10.16
C GLN A 28 3.92 3.41 -10.27
N PHE A 29 4.76 3.25 -11.31
CA PHE A 29 5.89 4.13 -11.58
C PHE A 29 5.55 5.31 -12.51
N ILE A 30 4.29 5.42 -12.97
CA ILE A 30 3.83 6.46 -13.90
C ILE A 30 3.19 7.60 -13.12
N ASP A 31 3.49 8.84 -13.51
CA ASP A 31 2.75 10.04 -13.11
C ASP A 31 1.51 10.20 -13.99
N PHE A 32 0.40 9.62 -13.55
CA PHE A 32 -0.87 9.69 -14.27
C PHE A 32 -1.56 11.06 -14.17
N LEU A 33 -1.22 11.86 -13.15
CA LEU A 33 -1.90 13.11 -12.86
C LEU A 33 -1.15 14.33 -13.40
N GLY A 34 0.06 14.14 -13.94
CA GLY A 34 0.91 15.23 -14.41
C GLY A 34 1.43 16.11 -13.28
N THR A 35 1.55 15.56 -12.07
CA THR A 35 1.92 16.29 -10.85
C THR A 35 3.42 16.28 -10.57
N GLY A 36 4.20 15.55 -11.37
CA GLY A 36 5.61 15.26 -11.15
C GLY A 36 5.86 14.08 -10.20
N LYS A 37 4.83 13.40 -9.71
CA LYS A 37 4.94 12.24 -8.80
C LYS A 37 4.26 11.01 -9.39
N SER A 38 4.92 9.86 -9.29
CA SER A 38 4.29 8.57 -9.60
C SER A 38 3.24 8.18 -8.56
N LEU A 39 2.34 7.24 -8.90
CA LEU A 39 1.38 6.70 -7.92
C LEU A 39 2.07 6.08 -6.69
N LEU A 40 3.22 5.43 -6.89
CA LEU A 40 4.04 4.91 -5.79
C LEU A 40 4.55 6.06 -4.90
N GLN A 41 5.13 7.11 -5.48
CA GLN A 41 5.63 8.27 -4.74
C GLN A 41 4.52 9.02 -4.00
N MET A 42 3.34 9.15 -4.61
CA MET A 42 2.16 9.71 -3.96
C MET A 42 1.74 8.86 -2.76
N THR A 43 1.71 7.53 -2.92
CA THR A 43 1.36 6.61 -1.83
C THR A 43 2.36 6.70 -0.68
N VAL A 44 3.67 6.70 -0.95
CA VAL A 44 4.70 6.88 0.08
C VAL A 44 4.53 8.22 0.79
N SER A 45 4.42 9.33 0.04
CA SER A 45 4.24 10.68 0.60
C SER A 45 3.02 10.74 1.55
N ARG A 46 1.91 10.10 1.17
CA ARG A 46 0.70 10.05 1.99
C ARG A 46 0.92 9.36 3.34
N PHE A 47 1.64 8.25 3.34
CA PHE A 47 1.88 7.46 4.56
C PHE A 47 2.96 8.04 5.47
N GLU A 48 3.76 9.02 5.02
CA GLU A 48 4.68 9.79 5.88
C GLU A 48 3.93 10.53 6.99
N HIS A 49 2.65 10.84 6.78
CA HIS A 49 1.78 11.43 7.80
C HIS A 49 1.17 10.41 8.79
N VAL A 50 1.41 9.11 8.60
CA VAL A 50 0.84 7.99 9.38
C VAL A 50 1.91 7.26 10.19
N CYS A 51 3.04 6.94 9.58
CA CYS A 51 4.15 6.22 10.20
C CYS A 51 5.48 6.76 9.67
N PRO A 52 6.57 6.64 10.44
CA PRO A 52 7.86 7.11 9.99
C PRO A 52 8.38 6.22 8.85
N ILE A 53 9.27 6.76 8.02
CA ILE A 53 9.66 6.13 6.76
C ILE A 53 10.33 4.77 6.97
N GLU A 54 11.07 4.59 8.06
CA GLU A 54 11.71 3.34 8.48
C GLU A 54 10.70 2.20 8.77
N ASN A 55 9.44 2.54 9.03
CA ASN A 55 8.34 1.60 9.26
C ASN A 55 7.54 1.30 7.98
N MET A 56 7.97 1.83 6.83
CA MET A 56 7.33 1.53 5.55
C MET A 56 8.09 0.45 4.79
N TYR A 57 7.34 -0.46 4.18
CA TYR A 57 7.86 -1.55 3.37
C TYR A 57 7.18 -1.54 2.01
N ILE A 58 7.93 -1.74 0.94
CA ILE A 58 7.41 -1.95 -0.40
C ILE A 58 7.58 -3.42 -0.75
N VAL A 59 6.50 -4.08 -1.15
CA VAL A 59 6.57 -5.43 -1.71
C VAL A 59 6.42 -5.31 -3.22
N THR A 60 7.43 -5.76 -3.96
CA THR A 60 7.45 -5.67 -5.43
C THR A 60 8.12 -6.89 -6.04
N ASN A 61 8.07 -7.03 -7.36
CA ASN A 61 8.82 -8.07 -8.05
C ASN A 61 10.30 -7.68 -8.16
N GLU A 62 11.20 -8.66 -8.14
CA GLU A 62 12.65 -8.44 -8.26
C GLU A 62 13.06 -7.58 -9.47
N LEU A 63 12.34 -7.69 -10.59
CA LEU A 63 12.58 -6.90 -11.81
C LEU A 63 12.39 -5.38 -11.61
N TYR A 64 11.71 -4.97 -10.54
CA TYR A 64 11.37 -3.57 -10.27
C TYR A 64 12.20 -2.94 -9.15
N TYR A 65 13.18 -3.67 -8.62
CA TYR A 65 14.06 -3.18 -7.56
C TYR A 65 14.69 -1.83 -7.92
N ASP A 66 15.35 -1.74 -9.08
CA ASP A 66 16.03 -0.51 -9.51
C ASP A 66 15.04 0.65 -9.73
N LEU A 67 13.82 0.37 -10.18
CA LEU A 67 12.78 1.39 -10.36
C LEU A 67 12.31 1.94 -9.01
N VAL A 68 12.10 1.06 -8.02
CA VAL A 68 11.74 1.47 -6.66
C VAL A 68 12.86 2.31 -6.06
N LYS A 69 14.12 1.85 -6.13
CA LYS A 69 15.28 2.61 -5.63
C LYS A 69 15.44 3.96 -6.32
N LYS A 70 15.18 4.04 -7.63
CA LYS A 70 15.24 5.30 -8.36
C LYS A 70 14.15 6.28 -7.90
N GLN A 71 12.93 5.81 -7.66
CA GLN A 71 11.82 6.69 -7.27
C GLN A 71 11.81 7.05 -5.79
N ILE A 72 12.28 6.13 -4.94
CA ILE A 72 12.28 6.23 -3.47
C ILE A 72 13.70 5.89 -2.95
N PRO A 73 14.71 6.73 -3.21
CA PRO A 73 16.11 6.44 -2.88
C PRO A 73 16.38 6.29 -1.38
N GLN A 74 15.50 6.85 -0.54
CA GLN A 74 15.63 6.82 0.90
C GLN A 74 15.23 5.49 1.56
N PHE A 75 14.59 4.57 0.82
CA PHE A 75 14.26 3.25 1.35
C PHE A 75 15.52 2.37 1.38
N SER A 76 15.75 1.67 2.49
CA SER A 76 16.80 0.65 2.58
C SER A 76 16.43 -0.63 1.82
N ASP A 77 17.42 -1.46 1.52
CA ASP A 77 17.21 -2.74 0.82
C ASP A 77 16.33 -3.68 1.63
N GLU A 78 16.35 -3.55 2.96
CA GLU A 78 15.52 -4.35 3.85
C GLU A 78 14.03 -4.01 3.75
N GLN A 79 13.71 -2.74 3.44
CA GLN A 79 12.35 -2.24 3.26
C GLN A 79 11.77 -2.59 1.89
N ILE A 80 12.61 -2.96 0.92
CA ILE A 80 12.18 -3.38 -0.41
C ILE A 80 12.14 -4.91 -0.44
N ILE A 81 10.95 -5.46 -0.23
CA ILE A 81 10.69 -6.89 -0.22
C ILE A 81 10.47 -7.36 -1.66
N LEU A 82 11.39 -8.19 -2.15
CA LEU A 82 11.34 -8.71 -3.51
C LEU A 82 10.63 -10.07 -3.57
N GLU A 83 9.60 -10.14 -4.41
CA GLU A 83 8.89 -11.36 -4.77
C GLU A 83 9.51 -11.94 -6.06
N PRO A 84 9.93 -13.22 -6.06
CA PRO A 84 10.50 -13.86 -7.25
C PRO A 84 9.45 -14.06 -8.35
N MET A 85 8.17 -14.09 -7.97
CA MET A 85 7.06 -14.26 -8.89
C MET A 85 5.79 -13.69 -8.29
N ARG A 86 4.85 -13.26 -9.15
CA ARG A 86 3.57 -12.70 -8.71
C ARG A 86 2.64 -13.80 -8.25
N ARG A 87 2.25 -13.79 -6.97
CA ARG A 87 1.34 -14.78 -6.36
C ARG A 87 0.08 -14.14 -5.75
N ASN A 88 -0.34 -12.98 -6.27
CA ASN A 88 -1.45 -12.15 -5.76
C ASN A 88 -1.19 -11.58 -4.36
N THR A 89 -2.22 -11.00 -3.74
CA THR A 89 -2.12 -10.16 -2.54
C THR A 89 -1.85 -10.96 -1.26
N ALA A 90 -2.45 -12.13 -1.08
CA ALA A 90 -2.32 -12.88 0.17
C ALA A 90 -0.86 -13.27 0.50
N PRO A 91 -0.06 -13.85 -0.43
CA PRO A 91 1.36 -14.15 -0.16
C PRO A 91 2.21 -12.90 0.03
N CYS A 92 1.93 -11.83 -0.73
CA CYS A 92 2.58 -10.52 -0.61
C CYS A 92 2.41 -9.94 0.81
N ILE A 93 1.17 -9.93 1.31
CA ILE A 93 0.83 -9.46 2.66
C ILE A 93 1.47 -10.36 3.72
N ALA A 94 1.34 -11.69 3.59
CA ALA A 94 1.89 -12.64 4.55
C ALA A 94 3.42 -12.51 4.67
N TYR A 95 4.13 -12.35 3.54
CA TYR A 95 5.57 -12.22 3.53
C TYR A 95 6.03 -10.93 4.23
N ALA A 96 5.41 -9.80 3.93
CA ALA A 96 5.72 -8.53 4.57
C ALA A 96 5.44 -8.56 6.08
N ASN A 97 4.26 -9.06 6.47
CA ASN A 97 3.88 -9.18 7.88
C ASN A 97 4.83 -10.08 8.65
N TYR A 98 5.29 -11.19 8.06
CA TYR A 98 6.27 -12.07 8.71
C TYR A 98 7.62 -11.37 8.93
N ARG A 99 8.09 -10.55 7.98
CA ARG A 99 9.32 -9.77 8.13
C ARG A 99 9.18 -8.68 9.20
N ILE A 100 8.05 -7.97 9.21
CA ILE A 100 7.77 -6.92 10.20
C ILE A 100 7.66 -7.53 11.60
N LYS A 101 6.92 -8.64 11.75
CA LYS A 101 6.75 -9.34 13.04
C LYS A 101 8.07 -9.76 13.68
N LYS A 102 9.09 -10.11 12.88
CA LYS A 102 10.43 -10.41 13.40
C LYS A 102 11.15 -9.20 14.01
N ARG A 103 10.80 -7.98 13.59
CA ARG A 103 11.37 -6.72 14.09
C ARG A 103 10.54 -6.13 15.22
N ASN A 104 9.22 -6.12 15.05
CA ASN A 104 8.28 -5.61 16.02
C ASN A 104 7.07 -6.57 16.10
N PRO A 105 6.95 -7.38 17.17
CA PRO A 105 5.84 -8.30 17.34
C PRO A 105 4.50 -7.59 17.62
N ASP A 106 4.55 -6.31 18.04
CA ASP A 106 3.40 -5.48 18.41
C ASP A 106 3.01 -4.50 17.28
N ALA A 107 3.44 -4.77 16.05
CA ALA A 107 3.21 -3.89 14.91
C ALA A 107 1.74 -3.85 14.47
N ASN A 108 1.19 -2.64 14.38
CA ASN A 108 -0.06 -2.34 13.69
C ASN A 108 0.24 -2.02 12.23
N ILE A 109 -0.32 -2.79 11.28
CA ILE A 109 0.09 -2.74 9.87
C ILE A 109 -1.06 -2.27 8.99
N VAL A 110 -0.86 -1.17 8.28
CA VAL A 110 -1.71 -0.77 7.16
C VAL A 110 -1.19 -1.43 5.89
N VAL A 111 -2.06 -2.06 5.11
CA VAL A 111 -1.72 -2.56 3.77
C VAL A 111 -2.36 -1.65 2.73
N SER A 112 -1.54 -1.06 1.85
CA SER A 112 -2.01 -0.19 0.77
C SER A 112 -1.56 -0.68 -0.60
N PRO A 113 -2.45 -0.75 -1.59
CA PRO A 113 -2.05 -0.77 -2.99
C PRO A 113 -1.27 0.51 -3.34
N SER A 114 -0.29 0.40 -4.25
CA SER A 114 0.53 1.54 -4.73
C SER A 114 -0.09 2.32 -5.89
N ASP A 115 -1.23 1.85 -6.39
CA ASP A 115 -1.84 2.25 -7.66
C ASP A 115 -3.23 2.87 -7.48
N HIS A 116 -3.59 3.25 -6.26
CA HIS A 116 -4.82 3.97 -5.94
C HIS A 116 -4.56 5.48 -5.92
N VAL A 117 -5.45 6.22 -6.58
CA VAL A 117 -5.53 7.68 -6.47
C VAL A 117 -6.52 8.03 -5.37
N ILE A 118 -6.07 8.82 -4.40
CA ILE A 118 -6.89 9.31 -3.28
C ILE A 118 -6.81 10.84 -3.33
N PHE A 119 -7.95 11.49 -3.58
CA PHE A 119 -8.01 12.95 -3.72
C PHE A 119 -8.15 13.65 -2.36
N ASP A 120 -9.00 13.12 -1.47
CA ASP A 120 -9.17 13.64 -0.12
C ASP A 120 -8.19 12.94 0.83
N GLU A 121 -6.92 13.35 0.75
CA GLU A 121 -5.85 12.74 1.56
C GLU A 121 -6.00 13.04 3.05
N ILE A 122 -6.56 14.20 3.42
CA ILE A 122 -6.76 14.59 4.82
C ILE A 122 -7.75 13.63 5.47
N SER A 123 -8.94 13.47 4.88
CA SER A 123 -9.94 12.53 5.39
C SER A 123 -9.41 11.11 5.41
N PHE A 124 -8.70 10.67 4.35
CA PHE A 124 -8.08 9.35 4.32
C PHE A 124 -7.12 9.11 5.50
N ILE A 125 -6.22 10.06 5.77
CA ILE A 125 -5.25 9.95 6.87
C ILE A 125 -5.95 9.88 8.22
N GLU A 126 -7.01 10.67 8.44
CA GLU A 126 -7.81 10.63 9.68
C GLU A 126 -8.45 9.26 9.89
N HIS A 127 -9.05 8.68 8.85
CA HIS A 127 -9.65 7.34 8.92
C HIS A 127 -8.60 6.26 9.18
N ILE A 128 -7.42 6.34 8.55
CA ILE A 128 -6.31 5.41 8.80
C ILE A 128 -5.82 5.50 10.25
N LYS A 129 -5.66 6.70 10.80
CA LYS A 129 -5.24 6.89 12.20
C LYS A 129 -6.28 6.36 13.19
N SER A 130 -7.55 6.59 12.90
CA SER A 130 -8.65 6.01 13.68
C SER A 130 -8.62 4.48 13.66
N ALA A 131 -8.48 3.88 12.46
CA ALA A 131 -8.37 2.44 12.30
C ALA A 131 -7.16 1.85 13.06
N LEU A 132 -5.99 2.51 12.98
CA LEU A 132 -4.79 2.12 13.72
C LEU A 132 -5.00 2.16 15.23
N SER A 133 -5.68 3.19 15.74
CA SER A 133 -6.01 3.31 17.17
C SER A 133 -6.96 2.20 17.64
N CYS A 134 -7.88 1.77 16.78
CA CYS A 134 -8.79 0.65 17.06
C CYS A 134 -8.05 -0.69 17.14
N VAL A 135 -7.19 -0.99 16.17
CA VAL A 135 -6.45 -2.28 16.15
C VAL A 135 -5.35 -2.37 17.20
N GLU A 136 -4.84 -1.24 17.69
CA GLU A 136 -3.85 -1.23 18.78
C GLU A 136 -4.41 -1.88 20.05
N ASN A 137 -5.70 -1.71 20.31
CA ASN A 137 -6.35 -2.18 21.54
C ASN A 137 -7.24 -3.42 21.31
N ASN A 138 -7.40 -3.87 20.05
CA ASN A 138 -8.32 -4.93 19.70
C ASN A 138 -7.71 -5.87 18.65
N PRO A 139 -7.90 -7.20 18.76
CA PRO A 139 -7.40 -8.16 17.78
C PRO A 139 -8.28 -8.19 16.52
N TRP A 140 -8.42 -7.05 15.84
CA TRP A 140 -9.32 -6.86 14.70
C TRP A 140 -8.57 -6.77 13.38
N LEU A 141 -9.17 -7.31 12.33
CA LEU A 141 -8.79 -7.04 10.95
C LEU A 141 -9.79 -6.03 10.37
N LEU A 142 -9.32 -4.82 10.10
CA LEU A 142 -10.14 -3.74 9.55
C LEU A 142 -10.01 -3.65 8.03
N THR A 143 -11.08 -3.15 7.40
CA THR A 143 -11.12 -2.81 5.98
C THR A 143 -11.71 -1.42 5.81
N LEU A 144 -11.31 -0.70 4.76
CA LEU A 144 -11.90 0.59 4.42
C LEU A 144 -13.02 0.40 3.39
N GLY A 145 -14.22 0.79 3.79
CA GLY A 145 -15.38 0.84 2.90
C GLY A 145 -15.48 2.18 2.17
N ILE A 146 -15.84 2.14 0.89
CA ILE A 146 -16.20 3.34 0.10
C ILE A 146 -17.65 3.18 -0.32
N ARG A 147 -18.46 4.24 -0.17
CA ARG A 147 -19.85 4.23 -0.62
C ARG A 147 -19.90 4.05 -2.15
N PRO A 148 -20.52 2.97 -2.66
CA PRO A 148 -20.55 2.71 -4.09
C PRO A 148 -21.44 3.74 -4.80
N THR A 149 -20.99 4.21 -5.97
CA THR A 149 -21.76 5.10 -6.86
C THR A 149 -22.39 4.35 -8.04
N ARG A 150 -22.01 3.08 -8.23
CA ARG A 150 -22.53 2.18 -9.28
C ARG A 150 -22.35 0.71 -8.87
N PRO A 151 -23.11 -0.25 -9.45
CA PRO A 151 -22.94 -1.68 -9.22
C PRO A 151 -21.77 -2.25 -10.03
N ASP A 152 -20.53 -1.97 -9.62
CA ASP A 152 -19.31 -2.40 -10.31
C ASP A 152 -18.88 -3.80 -9.85
N THR A 153 -19.00 -4.79 -10.73
CA THR A 153 -18.64 -6.20 -10.43
C THR A 153 -17.14 -6.45 -10.35
N GLY A 154 -16.31 -5.45 -10.67
CA GLY A 154 -14.86 -5.51 -10.48
C GLY A 154 -14.41 -5.30 -9.03
N TYR A 155 -15.30 -4.87 -8.14
CA TYR A 155 -15.00 -4.64 -6.73
C TYR A 155 -15.58 -5.72 -5.81
N GLY A 156 -14.94 -5.89 -4.66
CA GLY A 156 -15.54 -6.57 -3.53
C GLY A 156 -16.52 -5.65 -2.81
N TYR A 157 -17.63 -6.22 -2.33
CA TYR A 157 -18.62 -5.50 -1.52
C TYR A 157 -18.51 -5.92 -0.07
N ILE A 158 -18.62 -4.95 0.83
CA ILE A 158 -18.58 -5.16 2.28
C ILE A 158 -20.00 -4.92 2.80
N GLN A 159 -20.59 -5.96 3.39
CA GLN A 159 -21.78 -5.81 4.21
C GLN A 159 -21.33 -5.44 5.63
N TYR A 160 -21.92 -4.39 6.18
CA TYR A 160 -21.70 -3.95 7.55
C TYR A 160 -23.05 -3.70 8.22
N ASP A 161 -23.08 -3.72 9.55
CA ASP A 161 -24.25 -3.36 10.33
C ASP A 161 -24.19 -1.86 10.63
N GLU A 162 -25.24 -1.11 10.28
CA GLU A 162 -25.34 0.33 10.54
C GLU A 162 -25.55 0.66 12.04
N LYS A 163 -25.85 -0.34 12.88
CA LYS A 163 -26.28 -0.14 14.27
C LYS A 163 -25.21 -0.32 15.35
N ASN A 164 -23.92 -0.41 15.00
CA ASN A 164 -22.83 -0.42 15.98
C ASN A 164 -21.81 0.68 15.73
#